data_AF-A0A7Y6QMT1-F1
#
_entry.id   AF-A0A7Y6QMT1-F1
#
_cell.length_a   1.000
_cell.length_b   1.000
_cell.length_c   1.000
_cell.angle_alpha   90.00
_cell.angle_beta   90.00
_cell.angle_gamma   90.00
#
_symmetry.space_group_name_H-M   'P 1'
#
loop_
_entity.id
_entity.type
_entity.pdbx_description
1 polymer ?
#
loop_
_entity_poly.entity_id
_entity_poly.type
_entity_poly.pdbx_seq_one_letter_code
_entity_poly.pdbx_strand_id
1 'polypeptide(L)'
;MAVSTAHGYGQFTDAGWMDALNRYGEKYEINSAGTLSNRNAAKYRTNKDLQAEMLAELTKANIAKGRVLGGVDDNANVYALHNLGSGDGQRFLRALAKDHNTSVADVLSKEVIKGNPSLYGNGSLTLQDAYERMSAAMAGGQQYADEARNLSQAK
;
A
#
# COMPACT_ATOMS: atom_id res chain seq x y z
N MET A 1 24.45 -0.70 3.41
CA MET A 1 23.62 0.06 2.45
C MET A 1 22.16 -0.17 2.81
N ALA A 2 21.35 0.89 2.91
CA ALA A 2 19.90 0.69 3.04
C ALA A 2 19.39 0.01 1.76
N VAL A 3 18.72 -1.14 1.89
CA VAL A 3 18.30 -1.99 0.76
C VAL A 3 17.07 -1.40 0.02
N SER A 4 16.53 -0.27 0.48
CA SER A 4 15.28 0.32 -0.02
C SER A 4 15.36 1.84 -0.13
N THR A 5 14.66 2.39 -1.12
CA THR A 5 14.45 3.84 -1.33
C THR A 5 13.18 4.36 -0.62
N ALA A 6 12.56 3.53 0.23
CA ALA A 6 11.37 3.88 1.01
C ALA A 6 11.60 5.09 1.93
N HIS A 7 10.73 6.10 1.83
CA HIS A 7 10.86 7.36 2.60
C HIS A 7 9.50 8.01 2.94
N GLY A 8 9.44 8.80 4.01
CA GLY A 8 8.30 9.66 4.33
C GLY A 8 7.02 8.92 4.76
N TYR A 9 5.89 9.65 4.85
CA TYR A 9 4.66 9.18 5.51
C TYR A 9 4.04 7.91 4.93
N GLY A 10 4.23 7.67 3.63
CA GLY A 10 3.76 6.45 2.97
C GLY A 10 4.87 5.45 2.65
N GLN A 11 6.11 5.69 3.09
CA GLN A 11 7.27 4.83 2.80
C GLN A 11 7.42 4.44 1.31
N PHE A 12 6.98 5.30 0.38
CA PHE A 12 7.07 5.05 -1.06
C PHE A 12 8.52 4.81 -1.49
N THR A 13 8.77 3.83 -2.35
CA THR A 13 10.02 3.76 -3.11
C THR A 13 10.07 4.91 -4.13
N ASP A 14 11.22 5.17 -4.73
CA ASP A 14 11.34 6.17 -5.81
C ASP A 14 10.34 5.89 -6.95
N ALA A 15 10.25 4.63 -7.37
CA ALA A 15 9.33 4.21 -8.41
C ALA A 15 7.86 4.35 -7.97
N GLY A 16 7.53 3.98 -6.72
CA GLY A 16 6.18 4.15 -6.18
C GLY A 16 5.77 5.62 -6.03
N TRP A 17 6.70 6.48 -5.65
CA TRP A 17 6.48 7.92 -5.55
C TRP A 17 6.24 8.55 -6.93
N MET A 18 7.07 8.20 -7.91
CA MET A 18 6.88 8.64 -9.30
C MET A 18 5.54 8.15 -9.87
N ASP A 19 5.17 6.89 -9.65
CA ASP A 19 3.89 6.34 -10.11
C ASP A 19 2.70 7.06 -9.45
N ALA A 20 2.74 7.31 -8.13
CA ALA A 20 1.70 8.06 -7.44
C ALA A 20 1.54 9.49 -7.99
N LEU A 21 2.63 10.23 -8.15
CA LEU A 21 2.58 11.57 -8.73
C LEU A 21 2.09 11.56 -10.18
N ASN A 22 2.47 10.55 -10.96
CA ASN A 22 2.00 10.47 -12.35
C ASN A 22 0.51 10.13 -12.46
N ARG A 23 -0.04 9.38 -11.50
CA ARG A 23 -1.47 9.05 -11.50
C ARG A 23 -2.35 10.15 -10.93
N TYR A 24 -1.87 10.84 -9.89
CA TYR A 24 -2.72 11.70 -9.08
C TYR A 24 -2.25 13.16 -9.03
N GLY A 25 -1.01 13.45 -9.42
CA GLY A 25 -0.39 14.77 -9.25
C GLY A 25 -1.06 15.90 -10.03
N GLU A 26 -1.78 15.61 -11.11
CA GLU A 26 -2.52 16.62 -11.87
C GLU A 26 -3.54 17.35 -10.98
N LYS A 27 -4.21 16.61 -10.07
CA LYS A 27 -5.16 17.17 -9.09
C LYS A 27 -4.51 18.16 -8.12
N TYR A 28 -3.20 18.05 -7.93
CA TYR A 28 -2.41 18.85 -6.98
C TYR A 28 -1.44 19.79 -7.71
N GLU A 29 -1.78 20.17 -8.95
CA GLU A 29 -1.06 21.17 -9.75
C GLU A 29 0.41 20.79 -10.03
N ILE A 30 0.71 19.50 -10.04
CA ILE A 30 2.04 19.00 -10.38
C ILE A 30 2.20 18.99 -11.90
N ASN A 31 2.98 19.95 -12.41
CA ASN A 31 3.31 20.03 -13.83
C ASN A 31 3.89 18.71 -14.36
N SER A 32 3.40 18.31 -15.55
CA SER A 32 3.82 17.07 -16.24
C SER A 32 3.51 15.77 -15.50
N ALA A 33 2.59 15.78 -14.52
CA ALA A 33 1.99 14.56 -14.02
C ALA A 33 1.51 13.67 -15.20
N GLY A 34 1.79 12.38 -15.10
CA GLY A 34 1.59 11.38 -16.16
C GLY A 34 2.88 11.05 -16.94
N THR A 35 3.89 11.92 -16.88
CA THR A 35 5.16 11.77 -17.63
C THR A 35 6.42 12.08 -16.82
N LEU A 36 6.31 12.26 -15.50
CA LEU A 36 7.46 12.52 -14.65
C LEU A 36 8.43 11.33 -14.67
N SER A 37 9.72 11.65 -14.77
CA SER A 37 10.81 10.72 -14.45
C SER A 37 11.08 10.70 -12.94
N ASN A 38 11.75 9.65 -12.44
CA ASN A 38 12.18 9.58 -11.03
C ASN A 38 12.93 10.84 -10.58
N ARG A 39 13.80 11.40 -11.43
CA ARG A 39 14.55 12.64 -11.13
C ARG A 39 13.61 13.83 -10.89
N ASN A 40 12.58 13.98 -11.72
CA ASN A 40 11.64 15.09 -11.58
C ASN A 40 10.66 14.86 -10.42
N ALA A 41 10.23 13.62 -10.21
CA ALA A 41 9.41 13.23 -9.06
C ALA A 41 10.12 13.50 -7.72
N ALA A 42 11.44 13.26 -7.66
CA ALA A 42 12.24 13.47 -6.44
C ALA A 42 12.22 14.90 -5.90
N LYS A 43 11.97 15.91 -6.76
CA LYS A 43 11.86 17.32 -6.35
C LYS A 43 10.73 17.58 -5.35
N TYR A 44 9.69 16.76 -5.41
CA TYR A 44 8.53 16.87 -4.53
C TYR A 44 8.62 15.99 -3.29
N ARG A 45 9.68 15.15 -3.20
CA ARG A 45 9.74 14.07 -2.22
C ARG A 45 9.73 14.53 -0.78
N THR A 46 10.17 15.76 -0.50
CA THR A 46 10.22 16.34 0.86
C THR A 46 8.97 17.14 1.24
N ASN A 47 8.04 17.37 0.29
CA ASN A 47 6.79 18.05 0.59
C ASN A 47 5.84 17.11 1.35
N LYS A 48 5.63 17.40 2.64
CA LYS A 48 4.84 16.57 3.56
C LYS A 48 3.35 16.55 3.23
N ASP A 49 2.80 17.67 2.77
CA ASP A 49 1.38 17.75 2.41
C ASP A 49 1.12 16.89 1.18
N LEU A 50 1.97 17.02 0.16
CA LEU A 50 1.86 16.19 -1.04
C LEU A 50 2.10 14.70 -0.74
N GLN A 51 3.00 14.36 0.20
CA GLN A 51 3.14 12.97 0.65
C GLN A 51 1.84 12.43 1.25
N ALA A 52 1.16 13.21 2.10
CA ALA A 52 -0.10 12.82 2.72
C ALA A 52 -1.22 12.70 1.66
N GLU A 53 -1.28 13.63 0.71
CA GLU A 53 -2.23 13.61 -0.40
C GLU A 53 -2.06 12.38 -1.30
N MET A 54 -0.82 12.08 -1.73
CA MET A 54 -0.54 10.89 -2.54
C MET A 54 -0.82 9.60 -1.79
N LEU A 55 -0.53 9.55 -0.48
CA LEU A 55 -0.89 8.40 0.35
C LEU A 55 -2.41 8.25 0.45
N ALA A 56 -3.16 9.34 0.59
CA ALA A 56 -4.63 9.28 0.64
C ALA A 56 -5.24 8.78 -0.68
N GLU A 57 -4.74 9.26 -1.82
CA GLU A 57 -5.19 8.79 -3.15
C GLU A 57 -4.86 7.31 -3.37
N LEU A 58 -3.64 6.88 -3.01
CA LEU A 58 -3.26 5.47 -3.11
C LEU A 58 -4.13 4.59 -2.19
N THR A 59 -4.37 5.02 -0.95
CA THR A 59 -5.25 4.33 0.00
C THR A 59 -6.65 4.16 -0.60
N LYS A 60 -7.26 5.25 -1.09
CA LYS A 60 -8.58 5.20 -1.71
C LYS A 60 -8.62 4.25 -2.91
N ALA A 61 -7.61 4.31 -3.78
CA ALA A 61 -7.53 3.46 -4.95
C ALA A 61 -7.35 1.97 -4.57
N ASN A 62 -6.54 1.68 -3.56
CA ASN A 62 -6.31 0.31 -3.09
C ASN A 62 -7.53 -0.28 -2.38
N ILE A 63 -8.31 0.52 -1.64
CA ILE A 63 -9.61 0.08 -1.09
C ILE A 63 -10.52 -0.40 -2.23
N ALA A 64 -10.75 0.46 -3.23
CA ALA A 64 -11.63 0.15 -4.35
C ALA A 64 -11.14 -1.09 -5.12
N LYS A 65 -9.84 -1.14 -5.40
CA LYS A 65 -9.23 -2.25 -6.13
C LYS A 65 -9.26 -3.56 -5.34
N GLY A 66 -8.97 -3.52 -4.04
CA GLY A 66 -8.97 -4.71 -3.19
C GLY A 66 -10.34 -5.38 -3.12
N ARG A 67 -11.40 -4.58 -2.98
CA ARG A 67 -12.79 -5.07 -3.03
C ARG A 67 -13.13 -5.77 -4.34
N VAL A 68 -12.70 -5.20 -5.48
CA VAL A 68 -12.90 -5.83 -6.81
C VAL A 68 -12.14 -7.15 -6.95
N LEU A 69 -10.99 -7.28 -6.26
CA LEU A 69 -10.16 -8.49 -6.28
C LEU A 69 -10.65 -9.58 -5.31
N GLY A 70 -11.67 -9.28 -4.51
CA GLY A 70 -12.32 -10.21 -3.57
C GLY A 70 -11.88 -10.08 -2.11
N GLY A 71 -11.07 -9.07 -1.76
CA GLY A 71 -10.73 -8.79 -0.37
C GLY A 71 -11.84 -8.02 0.35
N VAL A 72 -12.20 -8.48 1.55
CA VAL A 72 -13.35 -7.98 2.32
C VAL A 72 -13.00 -6.96 3.41
N ASP A 73 -11.72 -6.85 3.77
CA ASP A 73 -11.20 -5.91 4.76
C ASP A 73 -10.41 -4.79 4.05
N ASP A 74 -10.89 -3.56 4.17
CA ASP A 74 -10.27 -2.39 3.52
C ASP A 74 -8.85 -2.10 4.01
N ASN A 75 -8.57 -2.31 5.29
CA ASN A 75 -7.24 -2.11 5.86
C ASN A 75 -6.26 -3.12 5.27
N ALA A 76 -6.65 -4.40 5.27
CA ALA A 76 -5.82 -5.45 4.69
C ALA A 76 -5.68 -5.30 3.16
N ASN A 77 -6.72 -4.85 2.45
CA ASN A 77 -6.68 -4.51 1.03
C ASN A 77 -5.62 -3.45 0.72
N VAL A 78 -5.63 -2.36 1.48
CA VAL A 78 -4.68 -1.25 1.33
C VAL A 78 -3.26 -1.75 1.54
N TYR A 79 -3.04 -2.48 2.63
CA TYR A 79 -1.72 -2.95 2.99
C TYR A 79 -1.20 -4.00 2.00
N ALA A 80 -2.02 -4.95 1.57
CA ALA A 80 -1.65 -5.97 0.59
C ALA A 80 -1.16 -5.33 -0.72
N LEU A 81 -1.94 -4.39 -1.27
CA LEU A 81 -1.62 -3.72 -2.53
C LEU A 81 -0.46 -2.72 -2.40
N HIS A 82 -0.23 -2.14 -1.22
CA HIS A 82 0.92 -1.27 -0.96
C HIS A 82 2.22 -2.07 -0.79
N ASN A 83 2.21 -3.12 0.04
CA ASN A 83 3.39 -3.93 0.35
C ASN A 83 3.84 -4.77 -0.85
N LEU A 84 2.90 -5.42 -1.54
CA LEU A 84 3.18 -6.35 -2.64
C LEU A 84 3.09 -5.68 -4.01
N GLY A 85 2.63 -4.44 -4.08
CA GLY A 85 2.39 -3.73 -5.33
C GLY A 85 1.29 -4.36 -6.19
N SER A 86 1.18 -3.88 -7.44
CA SER A 86 0.11 -4.30 -8.35
C SER A 86 0.28 -5.70 -8.95
N GLY A 87 1.45 -6.33 -8.85
CA GLY A 87 1.66 -7.69 -9.33
C GLY A 87 1.23 -8.70 -8.27
N ASP A 88 2.08 -8.85 -7.25
CA ASP A 88 1.91 -9.84 -6.20
C ASP A 88 0.67 -9.57 -5.33
N GLY A 89 0.33 -8.30 -5.07
CA GLY A 89 -0.86 -7.96 -4.28
C GLY A 89 -2.16 -8.38 -4.96
N GLN A 90 -2.24 -8.27 -6.29
CA GLN A 90 -3.41 -8.77 -7.03
C GLN A 90 -3.48 -10.29 -7.03
N ARG A 91 -2.33 -10.96 -7.21
CA ARG A 91 -2.25 -12.43 -7.18
C ARG A 91 -2.68 -12.96 -5.80
N PHE A 92 -2.20 -12.30 -4.74
CA PHE A 92 -2.55 -12.60 -3.35
C PHE A 92 -4.06 -12.49 -3.12
N LEU A 93 -4.68 -11.34 -3.42
CA LEU A 93 -6.11 -11.12 -3.14
C LEU A 93 -7.02 -12.03 -3.96
N ARG A 94 -6.68 -12.31 -5.23
CA ARG A 94 -7.44 -13.25 -6.06
C ARG A 94 -7.33 -14.69 -5.56
N ALA A 95 -6.16 -15.09 -5.07
CA ALA A 95 -5.95 -16.41 -4.48
C ALA A 95 -6.73 -16.55 -3.17
N LEU A 96 -6.66 -15.52 -2.31
CA LEU A 96 -7.42 -15.44 -1.06
C LEU A 96 -8.92 -15.61 -1.33
N ALA A 97 -9.48 -14.86 -2.29
CA ALA A 97 -10.89 -14.92 -2.64
C ALA A 97 -11.34 -16.29 -3.17
N LYS A 98 -10.41 -17.11 -3.68
CA LYS A 98 -10.70 -18.46 -4.16
C LYS A 98 -10.63 -19.49 -3.03
N ASP A 99 -9.60 -19.41 -2.19
CA ASP A 99 -9.39 -20.31 -1.06
C ASP A 99 -8.56 -19.63 0.03
N HIS A 100 -9.19 -19.44 1.18
CA HIS A 100 -8.62 -18.75 2.34
C HIS A 100 -7.47 -19.55 2.98
N ASN A 101 -7.49 -20.88 2.83
CA ASN A 101 -6.54 -21.80 3.45
C ASN A 101 -5.30 -22.09 2.59
N THR A 102 -5.23 -21.53 1.37
CA THR A 102 -4.03 -21.63 0.52
C THR A 102 -2.81 -21.11 1.29
N SER A 103 -1.68 -21.78 1.18
CA SER A 103 -0.43 -21.37 1.84
C SER A 103 0.14 -20.12 1.16
N VAL A 104 0.71 -19.21 1.94
CA VAL A 104 1.42 -18.04 1.39
C VAL A 104 2.54 -18.46 0.44
N ALA A 105 3.25 -19.56 0.74
CA ALA A 105 4.34 -20.07 -0.10
C ALA A 105 3.89 -20.58 -1.48
N ASP A 106 2.60 -20.88 -1.67
CA ASP A 106 2.05 -21.29 -2.96
C ASP A 106 1.77 -20.09 -3.87
N VAL A 107 1.73 -18.87 -3.29
CA VAL A 107 1.34 -17.65 -3.99
C VAL A 107 2.47 -16.64 -4.08
N LEU A 108 3.29 -16.49 -3.04
CA LEU A 108 4.36 -15.50 -2.98
C LEU A 108 5.75 -16.15 -3.12
N SER A 109 6.70 -15.40 -3.66
CA SER A 109 8.08 -15.88 -3.78
C SER A 109 8.77 -15.97 -2.41
N LYS A 110 9.81 -16.80 -2.33
CA LYS A 110 10.62 -16.95 -1.11
C LYS A 110 11.27 -15.62 -0.69
N GLU A 111 11.63 -14.78 -1.66
CA GLU A 111 12.23 -13.47 -1.43
C GLU A 111 11.24 -12.51 -0.77
N VAL A 112 9.99 -12.46 -1.26
CA VAL A 112 8.91 -11.64 -0.67
C VAL A 112 8.64 -12.08 0.78
N ILE A 113 8.53 -13.39 0.99
CA ILE A 113 8.30 -13.97 2.32
C ILE A 113 9.44 -13.62 3.27
N LYS A 114 10.69 -13.86 2.86
CA LYS A 114 11.88 -13.57 3.66
C LYS A 114 12.03 -12.07 3.97
N GLY A 115 11.58 -11.20 3.07
CA GLY A 115 11.62 -9.75 3.27
C GLY A 115 10.58 -9.24 4.28
N ASN A 116 9.52 -10.01 4.54
CA ASN A 116 8.38 -9.58 5.36
C ASN A 116 7.91 -10.68 6.34
N PRO A 117 8.79 -11.21 7.20
CA PRO A 117 8.47 -12.35 8.06
C PRO A 117 7.38 -12.04 9.10
N SER A 118 7.18 -10.78 9.47
CA SER A 118 6.07 -10.38 10.35
C SER A 118 4.69 -10.66 9.72
N LEU A 119 4.57 -10.53 8.40
CA LEU A 119 3.33 -10.76 7.67
C LEU A 119 3.17 -12.23 7.26
N TYR A 120 4.26 -12.84 6.77
CA TYR A 120 4.21 -14.12 6.08
C TYR A 120 4.83 -15.28 6.87
N GLY A 121 5.44 -15.02 8.03
CA GLY A 121 6.20 -16.02 8.78
C GLY A 121 7.35 -16.57 7.94
N ASN A 122 7.46 -17.90 7.87
CA ASN A 122 8.36 -18.61 6.97
C ASN A 122 7.66 -19.04 5.65
N GLY A 123 6.43 -18.56 5.41
CA GLY A 123 5.60 -18.92 4.27
C GLY A 123 4.56 -20.01 4.56
N SER A 124 4.57 -20.64 5.74
CA SER A 124 3.62 -21.70 6.10
C SER A 124 2.26 -21.19 6.58
N LEU A 125 2.08 -19.87 6.69
CA LEU A 125 0.79 -19.28 7.05
C LEU A 125 -0.21 -19.44 5.91
N THR A 126 -1.50 -19.44 6.23
CA THR A 126 -2.53 -19.31 5.20
C THR A 126 -2.58 -17.88 4.64
N LEU A 127 -3.18 -17.68 3.47
CA LEU A 127 -3.45 -16.34 2.95
C LEU A 127 -4.34 -15.55 3.91
N GLN A 128 -5.31 -16.20 4.56
CA GLN A 128 -6.18 -15.56 5.56
C GLN A 128 -5.38 -15.05 6.76
N ASP A 129 -4.48 -15.86 7.33
CA ASP A 129 -3.62 -15.44 8.45
C ASP A 129 -2.77 -14.22 8.08
N ALA A 130 -2.19 -14.23 6.87
CA ALA A 130 -1.39 -13.11 6.39
C ALA A 130 -2.25 -11.85 6.18
N TYR A 131 -3.47 -12.00 5.67
CA TYR A 131 -4.41 -10.92 5.44
C TYR A 131 -4.89 -10.28 6.76
N GLU A 132 -5.14 -11.08 7.80
CA GLU A 132 -5.47 -10.58 9.14
C GLU A 132 -4.30 -9.82 9.78
N ARG A 133 -3.07 -10.31 9.61
CA ARG A 133 -1.87 -9.58 10.07
C ARG A 133 -1.73 -8.22 9.39
N MET A 134 -2.09 -8.13 8.11
CA MET A 134 -2.11 -6.85 7.38
C MET A 134 -3.17 -5.89 7.93
N SER A 135 -4.36 -6.38 8.24
CA SER A 135 -5.41 -5.59 8.90
C SER A 135 -4.92 -5.05 10.25
N ALA A 136 -4.34 -5.92 11.08
CA ALA A 136 -3.80 -5.56 12.38
C ALA A 136 -2.67 -4.52 12.29
N ALA A 137 -1.79 -4.63 11.29
CA ALA A 137 -0.73 -3.67 11.06
C ALA A 137 -1.27 -2.26 10.75
N MET A 138 -2.32 -2.16 9.94
CA MET A 138 -3.00 -0.90 9.63
C MET A 138 -3.79 -0.34 10.83
N ALA A 139 -4.39 -1.20 11.64
CA ALA A 139 -5.18 -0.80 12.80
C ALA A 139 -4.38 0.04 13.82
N GLY A 140 -3.05 -0.10 13.87
CA GLY A 140 -2.18 0.75 14.70
C GLY A 140 -2.26 2.25 14.37
N GLY A 141 -2.71 2.61 13.16
CA GLY A 141 -2.93 3.99 12.74
C GLY A 141 -4.32 4.55 13.01
N GLN A 142 -5.25 3.73 13.54
CA GLN A 142 -6.68 4.09 13.65
C GLN A 142 -6.91 5.38 14.44
N GLN A 143 -6.17 5.58 15.54
CA GLN A 143 -6.29 6.79 16.37
C GLN A 143 -6.11 8.09 15.55
N TYR A 144 -5.16 8.11 14.61
CA TYR A 144 -4.91 9.29 13.77
C TYR A 144 -6.04 9.52 12.76
N ALA A 145 -6.65 8.43 12.26
CA ALA A 145 -7.80 8.54 11.38
C ALA A 145 -9.02 9.10 12.12
N ASP A 146 -9.23 8.69 13.38
CA ASP A 146 -10.32 9.19 14.21
C ASP A 146 -10.12 10.66 14.58
N GLU A 147 -8.90 11.06 14.96
CA GLU A 147 -8.53 12.46 15.20
C GLU A 147 -8.79 13.33 13.96
N ALA A 148 -8.37 12.88 12.78
CA ALA A 148 -8.58 13.62 11.53
C ALA A 148 -10.08 13.80 11.19
N ARG A 149 -10.92 12.78 11.44
CA ARG A 149 -12.38 12.87 11.27
C ARG A 149 -13.01 13.86 12.24
N ASN A 150 -12.57 13.86 13.49
CA ASN A 150 -13.09 14.79 14.50
C ASN A 150 -12.73 16.24 14.15
N LEU A 151 -11.51 16.49 13.67
CA LEU A 151 -11.08 17.83 13.24
C LEU A 151 -11.83 18.33 12.00
N SER A 152 -12.24 17.45 11.08
CA SER A 152 -12.97 17.86 9.88
C SER A 152 -14.45 18.14 10.14
N GLN A 153 -15.05 17.53 11.16
CA GLN A 153 -16.44 17.78 11.58
C GLN A 153 -16.60 19.03 12.46
N ALA A 154 -15.51 19.54 13.04
CA ALA A 154 -15.50 20.74 13.88
C ALA A 154 -15.40 22.06 13.08
N LYS A 155 -15.37 21.99 11.75
CA LYS A 155 -15.34 23.14 10.82
C LYS A 155 -16.68 23.29 10.11
#